data_AF-A0A523R6C1-F1
#
_entry.id   AF-A0A523R6C1-F1
#
_cell.length_a   1.000
_cell.length_b   1.000
_cell.length_c   1.000
_cell.angle_alpha   90.00
_cell.angle_beta   90.00
_cell.angle_gamma   90.00
#
_symmetry.space_group_name_H-M   'P 1'
#
loop_
_entity.id
_entity.type
_entity.pdbx_description
1 polymer ?
#
loop_
_entity_poly.entity_id
_entity_poly.type
_entity_poly.pdbx_seq_one_letter_code
_entity_poly.pdbx_strand_id
1 'polypeptide(L)'
;MILRINKNRTEIIVGEKKIFIEDRYTLVQGKFKLNQFHEYYNDDYLKIQENLDLIPVEKFIRVISNESNSLSGLTNFTKILDILSGYSKIVENNLEIYIKFSENIEILHTLFKLIYFSTKKKTLYKELELSKIQKFSSDILATADLMKSLAESIITNKVKLSYIKEDYFQRKNQIDKIKKDQTTYETLIQDQSQIKKNCFDQINKITRQLEGSKTENESESFLRLGIDTNLTNSEKIRALQKRAKDTQYEINKIRLRSKQSQAEFEELSPNYEIYRIDYEEILEAINEDEKKLRQVQKDYEKKLRENKEFQFEETKELLSRPIRQSLEIEQELKNVESELENLSYPANLNKKNFPSNIPIITEKFKEIDAILRNNDEKININANEEEIEEFFENFRIFENLLKNFENIANKFLKTIHLQVQFNLVTNQMNNAFLIKTDFTRNFKIKVSYENLTTPEKIFFIISFFISFKVLLNSKNIVFSNLFILPVYNKGGSIYRTIRKIIPLFETDENLSDVSIILLMSNLTLKKNIEKLKIIKVNER
;
A
#
# COMPACT_ATOMS: atom_id res chain seq x y z
N MET A 1 69.10 -39.70 36.43
CA MET A 1 69.77 -38.49 35.92
C MET A 1 68.90 -37.28 36.26
N ILE A 2 69.41 -36.38 37.10
CA ILE A 2 68.73 -35.15 37.54
C ILE A 2 69.52 -33.99 36.95
N LEU A 3 68.87 -33.20 36.09
CA LEU A 3 69.45 -32.00 35.50
C LEU A 3 69.05 -30.81 36.39
N ARG A 4 70.01 -30.26 37.13
CA ARG A 4 69.84 -28.98 37.83
C ARG A 4 70.80 -27.98 37.20
N ILE A 5 70.29 -26.79 36.89
CA ILE A 5 71.01 -25.62 36.38
C ILE A 5 70.74 -24.48 37.35
N ASN A 6 71.76 -24.08 38.10
CA ASN A 6 71.64 -22.99 39.06
C ASN A 6 71.49 -21.64 38.32
N LYS A 7 70.54 -20.79 38.75
CA LYS A 7 70.19 -19.51 38.12
C LYS A 7 71.36 -18.52 37.99
N ASN A 8 72.37 -18.63 38.86
CA ASN A 8 73.47 -17.65 38.94
C ASN A 8 74.82 -18.15 38.40
N ARG A 9 74.98 -19.47 38.17
CA ARG A 9 76.12 -20.11 37.50
C ARG A 9 75.63 -21.42 36.88
N THR A 10 75.84 -21.62 35.60
CA THR A 10 75.29 -22.76 34.85
C THR A 10 76.10 -24.02 35.11
N GLU A 11 75.95 -24.60 36.28
CA GLU A 11 76.35 -25.99 36.57
C GLU A 11 75.26 -26.91 36.03
N ILE A 12 75.61 -27.89 35.20
CA ILE A 12 74.73 -29.00 34.82
C ILE A 12 75.16 -30.24 35.57
N ILE A 13 74.22 -30.87 36.26
CA ILE A 13 74.42 -32.19 36.84
C ILE A 13 73.90 -33.25 35.86
N VAL A 14 74.76 -34.20 35.47
CA VAL A 14 74.38 -35.39 34.70
C VAL A 14 74.82 -36.64 35.44
N GLY A 15 73.87 -37.31 36.09
CA GLY A 15 74.17 -38.44 36.98
C GLY A 15 74.98 -37.93 38.17
N GLU A 16 76.22 -38.41 38.32
CA GLU A 16 77.17 -37.97 39.35
C GLU A 16 78.14 -36.89 38.86
N LYS A 17 78.14 -36.57 37.55
CA LYS A 17 79.07 -35.60 36.97
C LYS A 17 78.50 -34.19 37.04
N LYS A 18 79.30 -33.27 37.58
CA LYS A 18 79.07 -31.82 37.56
C LYS A 18 79.82 -31.23 36.37
N ILE A 19 79.11 -30.52 35.50
CA ILE A 19 79.64 -29.88 34.30
C ILE A 19 79.41 -28.38 34.45
N PHE A 20 80.48 -27.60 34.58
CA PHE A 20 80.38 -26.14 34.59
C PHE A 20 80.32 -25.60 33.17
N ILE A 21 79.31 -24.79 32.89
CA ILE A 21 79.17 -24.04 31.64
C ILE A 21 79.70 -22.64 31.89
N GLU A 22 80.87 -22.39 31.32
CA GLU A 22 81.55 -21.09 31.33
C GLU A 22 81.42 -20.38 29.98
N ASP A 23 81.24 -21.15 28.90
CA ASP A 23 81.08 -20.62 27.55
C ASP A 23 79.65 -20.17 27.28
N ARG A 24 79.55 -18.96 26.72
CA ARG A 24 78.30 -18.29 26.37
C ARG A 24 77.36 -19.14 25.49
N TYR A 25 77.93 -19.94 24.59
CA TYR A 25 77.16 -20.87 23.76
C TYR A 25 77.67 -22.29 23.98
N THR A 26 76.85 -23.11 24.63
CA THR A 26 77.20 -24.49 24.97
C THR A 26 76.14 -25.46 24.47
N LEU A 27 76.59 -26.54 23.86
CA LEU A 27 75.78 -27.68 23.45
C LEU A 27 76.17 -28.91 24.27
N VAL A 28 75.22 -29.45 25.03
CA VAL A 28 75.36 -30.71 25.73
C VAL A 28 74.59 -31.80 25.00
N GLN A 29 75.28 -32.86 24.59
CA GLN A 29 74.70 -34.00 23.91
C GLN A 29 74.61 -35.18 24.87
N GLY A 30 73.46 -35.82 24.94
CA GLY A 30 73.22 -36.96 25.82
C GLY A 30 71.91 -37.67 25.53
N LYS A 31 71.48 -38.53 26.44
CA LYS A 31 70.17 -39.18 26.43
C LYS A 31 69.31 -38.59 27.54
N PHE A 32 68.54 -37.57 27.18
CA PHE A 32 67.66 -36.85 28.10
C PHE A 32 66.19 -37.26 27.88
N LYS A 33 65.37 -37.09 28.92
CA LYS A 33 63.91 -37.27 28.91
C LYS A 33 63.21 -35.96 29.27
N LEU A 34 62.03 -35.70 28.70
CA LEU A 34 61.32 -34.42 28.85
C LEU A 34 61.03 -34.04 30.32
N ASN A 35 60.65 -35.03 31.14
CA ASN A 35 60.38 -34.83 32.57
C ASN A 35 61.60 -34.33 33.38
N GLN A 36 62.82 -34.46 32.86
CA GLN A 36 64.03 -33.94 33.48
C GLN A 36 64.17 -32.41 33.34
N PHE A 37 63.31 -31.76 32.53
CA PHE A 37 63.39 -30.34 32.21
C PHE A 37 62.25 -29.51 32.80
N HIS A 38 61.49 -30.02 33.77
CA HIS A 38 60.33 -29.34 34.36
C HIS A 38 60.62 -27.92 34.88
N GLU A 39 61.86 -27.61 35.29
CA GLU A 39 62.25 -26.26 35.72
C GLU A 39 62.55 -25.29 34.54
N TYR A 40 62.78 -25.80 33.34
CA TYR A 40 63.20 -25.03 32.14
C TYR A 40 62.16 -25.04 31.03
N TYR A 41 61.11 -25.83 31.22
CA TYR A 41 60.13 -26.15 30.21
C TYR A 41 58.74 -25.79 30.73
N ASN A 42 58.00 -25.01 29.94
CA ASN A 42 56.64 -24.60 30.24
C ASN A 42 55.67 -25.46 29.43
N ASP A 43 54.83 -26.26 30.10
CA ASP A 43 53.84 -27.12 29.43
C ASP A 43 52.91 -26.34 28.48
N ASP A 44 52.58 -25.09 28.81
CA ASP A 44 51.74 -24.25 27.98
C ASP A 44 52.44 -23.88 26.65
N TYR A 45 53.77 -23.92 26.60
CA TYR A 45 54.52 -23.71 25.35
C TYR A 45 54.34 -24.86 24.35
N LEU A 46 54.31 -26.13 24.78
CA LEU A 46 53.93 -27.26 23.90
C LEU A 46 52.50 -27.07 23.39
N LYS A 47 51.58 -26.66 24.27
CA LYS A 47 50.17 -26.45 23.90
C LYS A 47 49.97 -25.30 22.90
N ILE A 48 50.90 -24.35 22.83
CA ILE A 48 50.93 -23.33 21.77
C ILE A 48 51.44 -23.94 20.46
N GLN A 49 52.43 -24.83 20.50
CA GLN A 49 52.96 -25.49 19.29
C GLN A 49 51.95 -26.40 18.58
N GLU A 50 50.92 -26.88 19.28
CA GLU A 50 49.82 -27.66 18.67
C GLU A 50 49.13 -26.90 17.53
N ASN A 51 49.01 -25.57 17.65
CA ASN A 51 48.47 -24.71 16.60
C ASN A 51 49.14 -23.33 16.66
N LEU A 52 50.17 -23.15 15.83
CA LEU A 52 50.88 -21.88 15.73
C LEU A 52 50.23 -20.91 14.75
N ASP A 53 49.32 -21.35 13.88
CA ASP A 53 48.56 -20.46 12.99
C ASP A 53 47.58 -19.57 13.79
N LEU A 54 46.94 -20.15 14.82
CA LEU A 54 46.00 -19.46 15.70
C LEU A 54 46.28 -19.84 17.16
N ILE A 55 46.90 -18.91 17.89
CA ILE A 55 47.33 -19.11 19.27
C ILE A 55 46.32 -18.45 20.22
N PRO A 56 45.68 -19.18 21.14
CA PRO A 56 44.83 -18.55 22.16
C PRO A 56 45.62 -17.56 23.02
N VAL A 57 45.10 -16.35 23.18
CA VAL A 57 45.74 -15.30 23.97
C VAL A 57 45.99 -15.77 25.41
N GLU A 58 45.06 -16.49 26.00
CA GLU A 58 45.18 -16.97 27.38
C GLU A 58 46.30 -18.00 27.52
N LYS A 59 46.61 -18.78 26.47
CA LYS A 59 47.78 -19.68 26.46
C LYS A 59 49.07 -18.87 26.30
N PHE A 60 49.07 -17.87 25.42
CA PHE A 60 50.22 -17.00 25.20
C PHE A 60 50.61 -16.21 26.47
N ILE A 61 49.62 -15.60 27.14
CA ILE A 61 49.83 -14.87 28.40
C ILE A 61 50.27 -15.84 29.51
N ARG A 62 49.71 -17.05 29.59
CA ARG A 62 50.15 -18.06 30.57
C ARG A 62 51.63 -18.43 30.43
N VAL A 63 52.14 -18.51 29.20
CA VAL A 63 53.57 -18.76 28.98
C VAL A 63 54.43 -17.65 29.58
N ILE A 64 53.98 -16.40 29.48
CA ILE A 64 54.65 -15.20 30.00
C ILE A 64 54.49 -15.09 31.52
N SER A 65 53.28 -15.30 32.05
CA SER A 65 52.95 -15.09 33.46
C SER A 65 53.59 -16.12 34.38
N ASN A 66 53.81 -17.36 33.92
CA ASN A 66 54.53 -18.39 34.69
C ASN A 66 55.99 -17.99 35.00
N GLU A 67 56.53 -17.01 34.27
CA GLU A 67 57.90 -16.54 34.40
C GLU A 67 58.00 -15.10 34.94
N SER A 68 56.91 -14.32 34.90
CA SER A 68 56.84 -12.96 35.43
C SER A 68 55.47 -12.65 36.06
N ASN A 69 55.44 -12.50 37.40
CA ASN A 69 54.21 -12.18 38.15
C ASN A 69 53.58 -10.82 37.77
N SER A 70 54.35 -9.88 37.19
CA SER A 70 53.85 -8.55 36.83
C SER A 70 52.85 -8.55 35.66
N LEU A 71 52.70 -9.67 34.95
CA LEU A 71 51.90 -9.77 33.73
C LEU A 71 50.68 -10.69 33.88
N SER A 72 50.41 -11.20 35.10
CA SER A 72 49.29 -12.12 35.36
C SER A 72 47.91 -11.48 35.18
N GLY A 73 47.79 -10.16 35.34
CA GLY A 73 46.54 -9.42 35.17
C GLY A 73 46.13 -9.17 33.71
N LEU A 74 47.04 -9.40 32.74
CA LEU A 74 46.80 -9.06 31.34
C LEU A 74 45.64 -9.85 30.72
N THR A 75 45.28 -11.03 31.24
CA THR A 75 44.10 -11.74 30.73
C THR A 75 42.79 -11.00 31.00
N ASN A 76 42.75 -10.01 31.91
CA ASN A 76 41.50 -9.33 32.26
C ASN A 76 40.84 -8.63 31.07
N PHE A 77 41.61 -8.13 30.09
CA PHE A 77 41.02 -7.49 28.93
C PHE A 77 40.11 -8.42 28.12
N THR A 78 40.30 -9.76 28.20
CA THR A 78 39.46 -10.69 27.43
C THR A 78 37.99 -10.64 27.86
N LYS A 79 37.72 -10.20 29.09
CA LYS A 79 36.37 -9.98 29.63
C LYS A 79 35.58 -8.90 28.89
N ILE A 80 36.25 -8.02 28.12
CA ILE A 80 35.55 -7.06 27.27
C ILE A 80 34.62 -7.76 26.27
N LEU A 81 34.97 -8.97 25.82
CA LEU A 81 34.13 -9.77 24.93
C LEU A 81 32.83 -10.22 25.62
N ASP A 82 32.90 -10.53 26.91
CA ASP A 82 31.70 -10.89 27.70
C ASP A 82 30.76 -9.69 27.80
N ILE A 83 31.29 -8.49 28.07
CA ILE A 83 30.52 -7.23 28.09
C ILE A 83 29.86 -6.97 26.73
N LEU A 84 30.63 -7.04 25.64
CA LEU A 84 30.11 -6.82 24.29
C LEU A 84 29.03 -7.85 23.91
N SER A 85 29.20 -9.10 24.34
CA SER A 85 28.19 -10.14 24.13
C SER A 85 26.91 -9.89 24.94
N GLY A 86 27.04 -9.42 26.18
CA GLY A 86 25.92 -9.01 27.02
C GLY A 86 25.16 -7.84 26.41
N TYR A 87 25.89 -6.83 25.94
CA TYR A 87 25.33 -5.69 25.21
C TYR A 87 24.53 -6.14 23.99
N SER A 88 25.08 -7.02 23.15
CA SER A 88 24.38 -7.53 21.95
C SER A 88 23.06 -8.22 22.32
N LYS A 89 23.06 -9.07 23.35
CA LYS A 89 21.85 -9.76 23.81
C LYS A 89 20.78 -8.81 24.32
N ILE A 90 21.18 -7.77 25.05
CA ILE A 90 20.25 -6.74 25.55
C ILE A 90 19.64 -5.99 24.37
N VAL A 91 20.44 -5.58 23.39
CA VAL A 91 19.95 -4.90 22.19
C VAL A 91 18.99 -5.77 21.38
N GLU A 92 19.33 -7.04 21.16
CA GLU A 92 18.44 -8.00 20.49
C GLU A 92 17.10 -8.16 21.22
N ASN A 93 17.13 -8.31 22.54
CA ASN A 93 15.93 -8.39 23.37
C ASN A 93 15.09 -7.10 23.30
N ASN A 94 15.73 -5.93 23.37
CA ASN A 94 15.07 -4.63 23.26
C ASN A 94 14.42 -4.44 21.89
N LEU A 95 15.07 -4.88 20.81
CA LEU A 95 14.51 -4.90 19.46
C LEU A 95 13.28 -5.81 19.37
N GLU A 96 13.33 -7.00 19.96
CA GLU A 96 12.18 -7.91 19.99
C GLU A 96 10.99 -7.31 20.73
N ILE A 97 11.22 -6.67 21.88
CA ILE A 97 10.19 -5.95 22.64
C ILE A 97 9.60 -4.81 21.80
N TYR A 98 10.44 -4.02 21.13
CA TYR A 98 10.00 -2.93 20.25
C TYR A 98 9.13 -3.44 19.10
N ILE A 99 9.54 -4.52 18.44
CA ILE A 99 8.76 -5.14 17.35
C ILE A 99 7.39 -5.56 17.86
N LYS A 100 7.32 -6.29 18.99
CA LYS A 100 6.04 -6.69 19.61
C LYS A 100 5.17 -5.50 19.97
N PHE A 101 5.76 -4.44 20.50
CA PHE A 101 5.04 -3.20 20.83
C PHE A 101 4.46 -2.55 19.57
N SER A 102 5.26 -2.40 18.52
CA SER A 102 4.86 -1.81 17.23
C SER A 102 3.72 -2.60 16.60
N GLU A 103 3.83 -3.93 16.55
CA GLU A 103 2.78 -4.82 16.04
C GLU A 103 1.46 -4.61 16.81
N ASN A 104 1.50 -4.54 18.14
CA ASN A 104 0.30 -4.31 18.94
C ASN A 104 -0.33 -2.92 18.70
N ILE A 105 0.48 -1.89 18.45
CA ILE A 105 -0.01 -0.55 18.08
C ILE A 105 -0.71 -0.58 16.71
N GLU A 106 -0.12 -1.24 15.71
CA GLU A 106 -0.74 -1.38 14.39
C GLU A 106 -2.08 -2.12 14.45
N ILE A 107 -2.14 -3.17 15.26
CA ILE A 107 -3.38 -3.91 15.51
C ILE A 107 -4.42 -3.00 16.18
N LEU A 108 -4.03 -2.22 17.19
CA LEU A 108 -4.91 -1.30 17.89
C LEU A 108 -5.45 -0.21 16.95
N HIS A 109 -4.58 0.38 16.13
CA HIS A 109 -4.97 1.36 15.11
C HIS A 109 -5.97 0.77 14.10
N THR A 110 -5.72 -0.46 13.65
CA THR A 110 -6.63 -1.19 12.76
C THR A 110 -7.99 -1.43 13.41
N LEU A 111 -8.01 -1.82 14.69
CA LEU A 111 -9.25 -1.96 15.48
C LEU A 111 -10.03 -0.65 15.57
N PHE A 112 -9.36 0.48 15.84
CA PHE A 112 -10.03 1.78 15.90
C PHE A 112 -10.61 2.22 14.56
N LYS A 113 -9.87 2.04 13.45
CA LYS A 113 -10.40 2.28 12.10
C LYS A 113 -11.66 1.46 11.83
N LEU A 114 -11.61 0.18 12.18
CA LEU A 114 -12.72 -0.75 11.99
C LEU A 114 -13.96 -0.35 12.81
N ILE A 115 -13.79 0.04 14.07
CA ILE A 115 -14.87 0.56 14.93
C ILE A 115 -15.46 1.84 14.33
N TYR A 116 -14.59 2.78 13.94
CA TYR A 116 -15.01 4.04 13.34
C TYR A 116 -15.83 3.82 12.07
N PHE A 117 -15.29 3.09 11.09
CA PHE A 117 -15.96 2.84 9.83
C PHE A 117 -17.22 1.98 9.97
N SER A 118 -17.23 0.99 10.87
CA SER A 118 -18.43 0.19 11.16
C SER A 118 -19.55 1.03 11.76
N THR A 119 -19.21 1.94 12.67
CA THR A 119 -20.17 2.87 13.28
C THR A 119 -20.68 3.86 12.24
N LYS A 120 -19.77 4.43 11.44
CA LYS A 120 -20.09 5.35 10.35
C LYS A 120 -21.02 4.70 9.31
N LYS A 121 -20.75 3.45 8.91
CA LYS A 121 -21.61 2.67 8.01
C LYS A 121 -23.03 2.53 8.55
N LYS A 122 -23.19 2.18 9.84
CA LYS A 122 -24.52 2.09 10.49
C LYS A 122 -25.24 3.44 10.49
N THR A 123 -24.55 4.53 10.79
CA THR A 123 -25.12 5.88 10.77
C THR A 123 -25.56 6.30 9.37
N LEU A 124 -24.73 6.05 8.35
CA LEU A 124 -25.04 6.40 6.96
C LEU A 124 -26.23 5.59 6.41
N TYR A 125 -26.39 4.31 6.77
CA TYR A 125 -27.60 3.57 6.38
C TYR A 125 -28.87 4.18 6.97
N LYS A 126 -28.85 4.56 8.26
CA LYS A 126 -29.98 5.25 8.89
C LYS A 126 -30.25 6.60 8.20
N GLU A 127 -29.20 7.36 7.88
CA GLU A 127 -29.33 8.63 7.15
C GLU A 127 -29.91 8.43 5.74
N LEU A 128 -29.50 7.36 5.03
CA LEU A 128 -30.00 7.02 3.70
C LEU A 128 -31.50 6.67 3.73
N GLU A 129 -31.94 5.90 4.71
CA GLU A 129 -33.35 5.58 4.92
C GLU A 129 -34.18 6.85 5.12
N LEU A 130 -33.70 7.77 5.98
CA LEU A 130 -34.35 9.06 6.20
C LEU A 130 -34.39 9.95 4.94
N SER A 131 -33.29 9.99 4.18
CA SER A 131 -33.20 10.75 2.92
C SER A 131 -34.23 10.26 1.89
N LYS A 132 -34.42 8.94 1.78
CA LYS A 132 -35.44 8.34 0.90
C LYS A 132 -36.86 8.71 1.33
N ILE A 133 -37.14 8.71 2.64
CA ILE A 133 -38.43 9.13 3.19
C ILE A 133 -38.71 10.61 2.90
N GLN A 134 -37.73 11.49 3.14
CA GLN A 134 -37.88 12.92 2.91
C GLN A 134 -38.14 13.24 1.42
N LYS A 135 -37.39 12.60 0.52
CA LYS A 135 -37.60 12.74 -0.92
C LYS A 135 -39.02 12.30 -1.32
N PHE A 136 -39.45 11.15 -0.81
CA PHE A 136 -40.81 10.65 -1.08
C PHE A 136 -41.90 11.61 -0.58
N SER A 137 -41.77 12.12 0.65
CA SER A 137 -42.71 13.11 1.19
C SER A 137 -42.74 14.39 0.34
N SER A 138 -41.57 14.88 -0.10
CA SER A 138 -41.48 16.04 -0.97
C SER A 138 -42.13 15.79 -2.34
N ASP A 139 -41.90 14.62 -2.93
CA ASP A 139 -42.46 14.24 -4.22
C ASP A 139 -43.99 14.08 -4.14
N ILE A 140 -44.51 13.55 -3.02
CA ILE A 140 -45.95 13.48 -2.75
C ILE A 140 -46.55 14.88 -2.67
N LEU A 141 -45.94 15.79 -1.89
CA LEU A 141 -46.41 17.16 -1.73
C LEU A 141 -46.44 17.90 -3.08
N ALA A 142 -45.36 17.83 -3.85
CA ALA A 142 -45.32 18.43 -5.18
C ALA A 142 -46.38 17.86 -6.14
N THR A 143 -46.64 16.55 -6.06
CA THR A 143 -47.69 15.90 -6.85
C THR A 143 -49.09 16.38 -6.42
N ALA A 144 -49.33 16.53 -5.11
CA ALA A 144 -50.58 17.02 -4.56
C ALA A 144 -50.85 18.49 -4.92
N ASP A 145 -49.82 19.35 -4.85
CA ASP A 145 -49.91 20.76 -5.25
C ASP A 145 -50.22 20.90 -6.75
N LEU A 146 -49.61 20.07 -7.60
CA LEU A 146 -49.92 20.02 -9.03
C LEU A 146 -51.38 19.59 -9.28
N MET A 147 -51.86 18.56 -8.57
CA MET A 147 -53.27 18.14 -8.67
C MET A 147 -54.23 19.27 -8.28
N LYS A 148 -53.91 20.00 -7.21
CA LYS A 148 -54.71 21.14 -6.75
C LYS A 148 -54.75 22.25 -7.81
N SER A 149 -53.60 22.62 -8.35
CA SER A 149 -53.51 23.65 -9.40
C SER A 149 -54.28 23.28 -10.68
N LEU A 150 -54.18 22.03 -11.14
CA LEU A 150 -54.95 21.54 -12.29
C LEU A 150 -56.47 21.55 -12.01
N ALA A 151 -56.89 21.14 -10.81
CA ALA A 151 -58.30 21.16 -10.43
C ALA A 151 -58.86 22.59 -10.40
N GLU A 152 -58.11 23.55 -9.84
CA GLU A 152 -58.47 24.97 -9.84
C GLU A 152 -58.56 25.56 -11.25
N SER A 153 -57.63 25.19 -12.15
CA SER A 153 -57.66 25.57 -13.57
C SER A 153 -58.93 25.06 -14.28
N ILE A 154 -59.25 23.77 -14.10
CA ILE A 154 -60.46 23.14 -14.68
C ILE A 154 -61.73 23.85 -14.18
N ILE A 155 -61.82 24.11 -12.88
CA ILE A 155 -62.98 24.81 -12.29
C ILE A 155 -63.12 26.21 -12.90
N THR A 156 -62.02 26.96 -12.96
CA THR A 156 -62.00 28.32 -13.51
C THR A 156 -62.44 28.34 -14.97
N ASN A 157 -61.92 27.41 -15.78
CA ASN A 157 -62.26 27.32 -17.20
C ASN A 157 -63.69 26.82 -17.42
N LYS A 158 -64.22 25.90 -16.59
CA LYS A 158 -65.64 25.50 -16.64
C LYS A 158 -66.59 26.66 -16.33
N VAL A 159 -66.23 27.51 -15.37
CA VAL A 159 -66.99 28.73 -15.06
C VAL A 159 -66.97 29.68 -16.25
N LYS A 160 -65.81 29.96 -16.85
CA LYS A 160 -65.70 30.78 -18.07
C LYS A 160 -66.54 30.21 -19.22
N LEU A 161 -66.46 28.90 -19.45
CA LEU A 161 -67.24 28.21 -20.47
C LEU A 161 -68.74 28.41 -20.24
N SER A 162 -69.21 28.35 -18.99
CA SER A 162 -70.64 28.54 -18.68
C SER A 162 -71.15 29.95 -19.03
N TYR A 163 -70.32 30.98 -18.89
CA TYR A 163 -70.69 32.35 -19.26
C TYR A 163 -70.82 32.52 -20.78
N ILE A 164 -69.86 32.02 -21.56
CA ILE A 164 -69.86 32.21 -23.01
C ILE A 164 -70.74 31.21 -23.77
N LYS A 165 -71.15 30.12 -23.12
CA LYS A 165 -71.90 29.03 -23.75
C LYS A 165 -73.24 29.49 -24.31
N GLU A 166 -73.99 30.27 -23.53
CA GLU A 166 -75.30 30.73 -23.95
C GLU A 166 -75.18 31.68 -25.15
N ASP A 167 -74.26 32.65 -25.08
CA ASP A 167 -73.97 33.58 -26.17
C ASP A 167 -73.52 32.85 -27.44
N TYR A 168 -72.61 31.87 -27.31
CA TYR A 168 -72.17 31.03 -28.43
C TYR A 168 -73.35 30.32 -29.11
N PHE A 169 -74.22 29.64 -28.35
CA PHE A 169 -75.35 28.91 -28.93
C PHE A 169 -76.41 29.84 -29.51
N GLN A 170 -76.66 31.00 -28.89
CA GLN A 170 -77.57 32.00 -29.45
C GLN A 170 -77.07 32.51 -30.79
N ARG A 171 -75.78 32.88 -30.90
CA ARG A 171 -75.16 33.35 -32.14
C ARG A 171 -75.09 32.26 -33.21
N LYS A 172 -74.75 31.04 -32.82
CA LYS A 172 -74.76 29.87 -33.71
C LYS A 172 -76.14 29.64 -34.32
N ASN A 173 -77.19 29.65 -33.50
CA ASN A 173 -78.56 29.46 -33.97
C ASN A 173 -79.03 30.59 -34.91
N GLN A 174 -78.61 31.84 -34.64
CA GLN A 174 -78.88 32.98 -35.54
C GLN A 174 -78.20 32.78 -36.89
N ILE A 175 -76.91 32.43 -36.90
CA ILE A 175 -76.13 32.15 -38.12
C ILE A 175 -76.72 30.97 -38.90
N ASP A 176 -77.09 29.88 -38.23
CA ASP A 176 -77.67 28.70 -38.86
C ASP A 176 -79.05 28.99 -39.46
N LYS A 177 -79.87 29.82 -38.78
CA LYS A 177 -81.15 30.29 -39.32
C LYS A 177 -80.96 31.15 -40.57
N ILE A 178 -80.03 32.10 -40.54
CA ILE A 178 -79.73 32.97 -41.69
C ILE A 178 -79.25 32.13 -42.88
N LYS A 179 -78.34 31.17 -42.66
CA LYS A 179 -77.90 30.23 -43.71
C LYS A 179 -79.08 29.46 -44.31
N LYS A 180 -79.98 28.94 -43.47
CA LYS A 180 -81.17 28.22 -43.91
C LYS A 180 -82.14 29.11 -44.71
N ASP A 181 -82.34 30.35 -44.28
CA ASP A 181 -83.17 31.32 -44.97
C ASP A 181 -82.58 31.68 -46.35
N GLN A 182 -81.26 31.84 -46.44
CA GLN A 182 -80.56 32.05 -47.72
C GLN A 182 -80.78 30.88 -48.68
N THR A 183 -80.58 29.64 -48.23
CA THR A 183 -80.84 28.44 -49.06
C THR A 183 -82.30 28.37 -49.51
N THR A 184 -83.24 28.77 -48.63
CA THR A 184 -84.67 28.83 -48.96
C THR A 184 -84.95 29.89 -50.02
N TYR A 185 -84.37 31.08 -49.91
CA TYR A 185 -84.51 32.15 -50.90
C TYR A 185 -83.90 31.77 -52.26
N GLU A 186 -82.74 31.10 -52.27
CA GLU A 186 -82.12 30.59 -53.50
C GLU A 186 -83.05 29.61 -54.22
N THR A 187 -83.64 28.67 -53.47
CA THR A 187 -84.59 27.68 -53.98
C THR A 187 -85.83 28.37 -54.57
N LEU A 188 -86.42 29.33 -53.84
CA LEU A 188 -87.58 30.08 -54.32
C LEU A 188 -87.28 30.93 -55.57
N ILE A 189 -86.08 31.52 -55.66
CA ILE A 189 -85.65 32.24 -56.86
C ILE A 189 -85.53 31.29 -58.05
N GLN A 190 -85.00 30.09 -57.85
CA GLN A 190 -84.91 29.07 -58.91
C GLN A 190 -86.29 28.64 -59.40
N ASP A 191 -87.22 28.32 -58.48
CA ASP A 191 -88.58 27.91 -58.81
C ASP A 191 -89.34 28.98 -59.59
N GLN A 192 -89.29 30.23 -59.12
CA GLN A 192 -89.94 31.35 -59.81
C GLN A 192 -89.26 31.64 -61.17
N SER A 193 -87.94 31.48 -61.26
CA SER A 193 -87.23 31.61 -62.55
C SER A 193 -87.68 30.53 -63.54
N GLN A 194 -87.96 29.32 -63.06
CA GLN A 194 -88.49 28.23 -63.90
C GLN A 194 -89.93 28.52 -64.35
N ILE A 195 -90.78 29.04 -63.47
CA ILE A 195 -92.15 29.49 -63.84
C ILE A 195 -92.08 30.58 -64.91
N LYS A 196 -91.21 31.59 -64.72
CA LYS A 196 -91.00 32.67 -65.69
C LYS A 196 -90.54 32.10 -67.04
N LYS A 197 -89.56 31.19 -67.04
CA LYS A 197 -89.06 30.52 -68.25
C LYS A 197 -90.17 29.77 -68.96
N ASN A 198 -90.97 28.99 -68.22
CA ASN A 198 -92.13 28.27 -68.76
C ASN A 198 -93.16 29.23 -69.38
N CYS A 199 -93.43 30.40 -68.79
CA CYS A 199 -94.30 31.41 -69.41
C CYS A 199 -93.75 31.89 -70.76
N PHE A 200 -92.45 32.17 -70.87
CA PHE A 200 -91.83 32.57 -72.14
C PHE A 200 -91.80 31.43 -73.17
N ASP A 201 -91.54 30.20 -72.74
CA ASP A 201 -91.58 29.03 -73.61
C ASP A 201 -92.99 28.81 -74.19
N GLN A 202 -94.04 29.04 -73.39
CA GLN A 202 -95.44 28.97 -73.85
C GLN A 202 -95.82 30.14 -74.76
N ILE A 203 -95.34 31.37 -74.49
CA ILE A 203 -95.51 32.50 -75.42
C ILE A 203 -94.90 32.13 -76.77
N ASN A 204 -93.65 31.65 -76.77
CA ASN A 204 -92.95 31.27 -77.99
C ASN A 204 -93.68 30.15 -78.76
N LYS A 205 -94.30 29.19 -78.05
CA LYS A 205 -95.13 28.14 -78.66
C LYS A 205 -96.40 28.72 -79.32
N ILE A 206 -97.16 29.58 -78.65
CA ILE A 206 -98.36 30.20 -79.24
C ILE A 206 -97.99 31.03 -80.47
N THR A 207 -96.90 31.80 -80.39
CA THR A 207 -96.43 32.63 -81.52
C THR A 207 -96.09 31.77 -82.74
N ARG A 208 -95.45 30.60 -82.55
CA ARG A 208 -95.16 29.64 -83.63
C ARG A 208 -96.41 28.94 -84.18
N GLN A 209 -97.45 28.76 -83.38
CA GLN A 209 -98.71 28.16 -83.84
C GLN A 209 -99.52 29.13 -84.72
N LEU A 210 -99.45 30.44 -84.45
CA LEU A 210 -100.02 31.47 -85.31
C LEU A 210 -99.34 31.54 -86.69
N GLU A 211 -98.11 31.03 -86.83
CA GLU A 211 -97.34 30.96 -88.07
C GLU A 211 -97.61 29.70 -88.93
N GLY A 212 -98.61 28.87 -88.58
CA GLY A 212 -99.19 27.89 -89.53
C GLY A 212 -98.81 26.41 -89.36
N SER A 213 -98.54 25.93 -88.13
CA SER A 213 -98.31 24.50 -87.85
C SER A 213 -99.42 23.92 -86.94
N LYS A 214 -99.97 22.73 -87.30
CA LYS A 214 -101.04 22.04 -86.53
C LYS A 214 -100.51 21.36 -85.26
N THR A 215 -101.37 21.37 -84.24
CA THR A 215 -101.15 21.24 -82.79
C THR A 215 -101.06 19.82 -82.23
N GLU A 216 -100.40 19.69 -81.05
CA GLU A 216 -100.75 18.70 -80.01
C GLU A 216 -100.72 19.31 -78.58
N ASN A 217 -101.79 19.03 -77.82
CA ASN A 217 -102.06 19.16 -76.38
C ASN A 217 -101.54 20.41 -75.61
N GLU A 218 -102.37 21.45 -75.60
CA GLU A 218 -102.13 22.73 -74.92
C GLU A 218 -102.65 22.82 -73.47
N SER A 219 -103.69 22.06 -73.10
CA SER A 219 -104.51 22.38 -71.93
C SER A 219 -103.79 22.25 -70.59
N GLU A 220 -102.92 21.25 -70.41
CA GLU A 220 -102.30 20.96 -69.10
C GLU A 220 -101.25 21.99 -68.69
N SER A 221 -100.56 22.60 -69.66
CA SER A 221 -99.47 23.55 -69.38
C SER A 221 -99.98 24.95 -69.02
N PHE A 222 -101.10 25.37 -69.61
CA PHE A 222 -101.75 26.65 -69.27
C PHE A 222 -102.40 26.59 -67.89
N LEU A 223 -103.00 25.46 -67.52
CA LEU A 223 -103.55 25.21 -66.18
C LEU A 223 -102.48 25.33 -65.08
N ARG A 224 -101.28 24.76 -65.28
CA ARG A 224 -100.17 24.89 -64.30
C ARG A 224 -99.62 26.30 -64.17
N LEU A 225 -99.80 27.14 -65.19
CA LEU A 225 -99.42 28.55 -65.16
C LEU A 225 -100.57 29.47 -64.70
N GLY A 226 -101.75 28.91 -64.41
CA GLY A 226 -102.94 29.63 -63.96
C GLY A 226 -103.61 30.45 -65.06
N ILE A 227 -103.53 30.00 -66.32
CA ILE A 227 -104.05 30.71 -67.49
C ILE A 227 -105.26 29.97 -68.06
N ASP A 228 -106.33 30.70 -68.29
CA ASP A 228 -107.58 30.18 -68.84
C ASP A 228 -107.41 29.72 -70.30
N THR A 229 -107.77 28.47 -70.57
CA THR A 229 -107.60 27.80 -71.86
C THR A 229 -108.58 28.32 -72.93
N ASN A 230 -109.67 28.97 -72.52
CA ASN A 230 -110.73 29.47 -73.41
C ASN A 230 -110.41 30.84 -74.04
N LEU A 231 -109.29 31.46 -73.65
CA LEU A 231 -108.83 32.74 -74.18
C LEU A 231 -108.31 32.62 -75.62
N THR A 232 -108.43 33.71 -76.39
CA THR A 232 -107.80 33.78 -77.72
C THR A 232 -106.27 33.78 -77.61
N ASN A 233 -105.56 33.41 -78.68
CA ASN A 233 -104.09 33.33 -78.65
C ASN A 233 -103.42 34.65 -78.25
N SER A 234 -103.96 35.80 -78.67
CA SER A 234 -103.46 37.12 -78.27
C SER A 234 -103.70 37.42 -76.78
N GLU A 235 -104.83 36.99 -76.22
CA GLU A 235 -105.16 37.10 -74.80
C GLU A 235 -104.31 36.16 -73.94
N LYS A 236 -104.06 34.93 -74.40
CA LYS A 236 -103.13 33.98 -73.76
C LYS A 236 -101.71 34.54 -73.70
N ILE A 237 -101.22 35.13 -74.79
CA ILE A 237 -99.90 35.79 -74.80
C ILE A 237 -99.85 36.96 -73.81
N ARG A 238 -100.87 37.82 -73.77
CA ARG A 238 -100.92 38.92 -72.78
C ARG A 238 -100.97 38.41 -71.34
N ALA A 239 -101.74 37.34 -71.07
CA ALA A 239 -101.82 36.72 -69.76
C ALA A 239 -100.48 36.10 -69.32
N LEU A 240 -99.78 35.41 -70.22
CA LEU A 240 -98.44 34.87 -69.99
C LEU A 240 -97.40 35.98 -69.76
N GLN A 241 -97.46 37.08 -70.54
CA GLN A 241 -96.57 38.23 -70.38
C GLN A 241 -96.78 38.90 -69.03
N LYS A 242 -98.06 39.08 -68.63
CA LYS A 242 -98.41 39.59 -67.30
C LYS A 242 -97.89 38.65 -66.20
N ARG A 243 -98.12 37.34 -66.33
CA ARG A 243 -97.63 36.34 -65.37
C ARG A 243 -96.11 36.31 -65.27
N ALA A 244 -95.40 36.41 -66.38
CA ALA A 244 -93.93 36.48 -66.40
C ALA A 244 -93.40 37.76 -65.75
N LYS A 245 -94.10 38.89 -65.91
CA LYS A 245 -93.78 40.17 -65.26
C LYS A 245 -94.05 40.10 -63.75
N ASP A 246 -95.18 39.52 -63.34
CA ASP A 246 -95.53 39.30 -61.93
C ASP A 246 -94.52 38.35 -61.27
N THR A 247 -94.13 37.29 -61.98
CA THR A 247 -93.08 36.34 -61.54
C THR A 247 -91.73 37.04 -61.42
N GLN A 248 -91.36 37.94 -62.35
CA GLN A 248 -90.14 38.73 -62.24
C GLN A 248 -90.16 39.69 -61.06
N TYR A 249 -91.32 40.26 -60.74
CA TYR A 249 -91.49 41.10 -59.56
C TYR A 249 -91.28 40.28 -58.28
N GLU A 250 -91.85 39.07 -58.19
CA GLU A 250 -91.61 38.16 -57.06
C GLU A 250 -90.14 37.72 -56.96
N ILE A 251 -89.47 37.41 -58.08
CA ILE A 251 -88.01 37.15 -58.09
C ILE A 251 -87.23 38.33 -57.50
N ASN A 252 -87.55 39.56 -57.92
CA ASN A 252 -86.88 40.76 -57.42
C ASN A 252 -87.14 40.98 -55.92
N LYS A 253 -88.36 40.71 -55.46
CA LYS A 253 -88.75 40.79 -54.05
C LYS A 253 -88.03 39.76 -53.19
N ILE A 254 -87.91 38.52 -53.68
CA ILE A 254 -87.14 37.46 -52.99
C ILE A 254 -85.64 37.80 -52.99
N ARG A 255 -85.09 38.33 -54.10
CA ARG A 255 -83.70 38.80 -54.16
C ARG A 255 -83.41 39.92 -53.19
N LEU A 256 -84.33 40.85 -53.00
CA LEU A 256 -84.18 41.92 -52.01
C LEU A 256 -84.09 41.35 -50.59
N ARG A 257 -84.97 40.39 -50.26
CA ARG A 257 -84.94 39.67 -48.97
C ARG A 257 -83.66 38.85 -48.78
N SER A 258 -83.20 38.18 -49.84
CA SER A 258 -81.92 37.44 -49.84
C SER A 258 -80.74 38.37 -49.59
N LYS A 259 -80.68 39.55 -50.22
CA LYS A 259 -79.64 40.54 -49.97
C LYS A 259 -79.68 41.11 -48.55
N GLN A 260 -80.86 41.34 -48.00
CA GLN A 260 -81.01 41.77 -46.59
C GLN A 260 -80.49 40.69 -45.63
N SER A 261 -80.88 39.43 -45.85
CA SER A 261 -80.38 38.29 -45.08
C SER A 261 -78.87 38.08 -45.23
N GLN A 262 -78.28 38.39 -46.39
CA GLN A 262 -76.82 38.39 -46.59
C GLN A 262 -76.10 39.51 -45.82
N ALA A 263 -76.67 40.71 -45.77
CA ALA A 263 -76.10 41.79 -44.96
C ALA A 263 -76.16 41.46 -43.46
N GLU A 264 -77.27 40.87 -43.00
CA GLU A 264 -77.40 40.36 -41.62
C GLU A 264 -76.36 39.27 -41.30
N PHE A 265 -76.04 38.40 -42.26
CA PHE A 265 -74.97 37.40 -42.12
C PHE A 265 -73.59 38.06 -41.94
N GLU A 266 -73.26 39.03 -42.80
CA GLU A 266 -71.98 39.72 -42.78
C GLU A 266 -71.76 40.54 -41.50
N GLU A 267 -72.84 41.09 -40.93
CA GLU A 267 -72.79 41.80 -39.65
C GLU A 267 -72.57 40.86 -38.45
N LEU A 268 -73.23 39.69 -38.44
CA LEU A 268 -73.20 38.78 -37.30
C LEU A 268 -72.02 37.81 -37.31
N SER A 269 -71.44 37.53 -38.48
CA SER A 269 -70.37 36.54 -38.66
C SER A 269 -69.09 36.82 -37.83
N PRO A 270 -68.53 38.04 -37.80
CA PRO A 270 -67.32 38.32 -37.03
C PRO A 270 -67.50 38.05 -35.53
N ASN A 271 -68.66 38.43 -34.98
CA ASN A 271 -68.96 38.21 -33.56
C ASN A 271 -69.12 36.71 -33.25
N TYR A 272 -69.80 35.95 -34.11
CA TYR A 272 -69.89 34.49 -33.95
C TYR A 272 -68.51 33.82 -33.94
N GLU A 273 -67.60 34.28 -34.80
CA GLU A 273 -66.25 33.70 -34.89
C GLU A 273 -65.45 33.89 -33.61
N ILE A 274 -65.55 35.06 -32.97
CA ILE A 274 -64.93 35.33 -31.65
C ILE A 274 -65.46 34.35 -30.61
N TYR A 275 -66.80 34.24 -30.47
CA TYR A 275 -67.40 33.31 -29.51
C TYR A 275 -67.07 31.84 -29.82
N ARG A 276 -66.87 31.48 -31.09
CA ARG A 276 -66.48 30.13 -31.48
C ARG A 276 -65.05 29.80 -31.04
N ILE A 277 -64.11 30.70 -31.31
CA ILE A 277 -62.70 30.53 -30.92
C ILE A 277 -62.59 30.45 -29.41
N ASP A 278 -63.18 31.40 -28.67
CA ASP A 278 -63.13 31.40 -27.20
C ASP A 278 -63.74 30.13 -26.60
N TYR A 279 -64.86 29.64 -27.17
CA TYR A 279 -65.51 28.42 -26.73
C TYR A 279 -64.66 27.18 -26.98
N GLU A 280 -64.04 27.08 -28.16
CA GLU A 280 -63.18 25.95 -28.55
C GLU A 280 -61.89 25.91 -27.72
N GLU A 281 -61.23 27.06 -27.52
CA GLU A 281 -59.99 27.17 -26.73
C GLU A 281 -60.22 26.80 -25.25
N ILE A 282 -61.30 27.31 -24.65
CA ILE A 282 -61.62 26.97 -23.25
C ILE A 282 -61.95 25.48 -23.11
N LEU A 283 -62.66 24.91 -24.08
CA LEU A 283 -63.00 23.49 -24.08
C LEU A 283 -61.76 22.60 -24.25
N GLU A 284 -60.84 22.99 -25.12
CA GLU A 284 -59.55 22.32 -25.30
C GLU A 284 -58.70 22.39 -24.02
N ALA A 285 -58.58 23.56 -23.40
CA ALA A 285 -57.85 23.72 -22.14
C ALA A 285 -58.42 22.85 -21.01
N ILE A 286 -59.77 22.77 -20.88
CA ILE A 286 -60.42 21.87 -19.92
C ILE A 286 -60.05 20.41 -20.20
N ASN A 287 -60.12 19.99 -21.47
CA ASN A 287 -59.84 18.60 -21.86
C ASN A 287 -58.38 18.22 -21.62
N GLU A 288 -57.44 19.13 -21.91
CA GLU A 288 -56.02 18.91 -21.63
C GLU A 288 -55.74 18.78 -20.13
N ASP A 289 -56.27 19.69 -19.33
CA ASP A 289 -56.08 19.69 -17.89
C ASP A 289 -56.75 18.48 -17.24
N GLU A 290 -57.94 18.06 -17.70
CA GLU A 290 -58.58 16.82 -17.24
C GLU A 290 -57.75 15.58 -17.61
N LYS A 291 -57.15 15.54 -18.79
CA LYS A 291 -56.25 14.45 -19.21
C LYS A 291 -54.99 14.41 -18.34
N LYS A 292 -54.37 15.57 -18.10
CA LYS A 292 -53.20 15.71 -17.22
C LYS A 292 -53.54 15.32 -15.79
N LEU A 293 -54.68 15.77 -15.24
CA LEU A 293 -55.13 15.44 -13.90
C LEU A 293 -55.34 13.93 -13.73
N ARG A 294 -55.98 13.25 -14.69
CA ARG A 294 -56.12 11.78 -14.65
C ARG A 294 -54.78 11.06 -14.68
N GLN A 295 -53.80 11.59 -15.41
CA GLN A 295 -52.46 11.02 -15.44
C GLN A 295 -51.75 11.21 -14.10
N VAL A 296 -51.75 12.43 -13.55
CA VAL A 296 -51.13 12.74 -12.26
C VAL A 296 -51.80 11.95 -11.11
N GLN A 297 -53.12 11.76 -11.15
CA GLN A 297 -53.85 10.91 -10.19
C GLN A 297 -53.39 9.45 -10.24
N LYS A 298 -53.23 8.88 -11.45
CA LYS A 298 -52.69 7.52 -11.61
C LYS A 298 -51.26 7.42 -11.07
N ASP A 299 -50.43 8.43 -11.32
CA ASP A 299 -49.05 8.47 -10.84
C ASP A 299 -49.00 8.62 -9.31
N TYR A 300 -49.90 9.41 -8.71
CA TYR A 300 -50.06 9.55 -7.26
C TYR A 300 -50.47 8.22 -6.60
N GLU A 301 -51.49 7.54 -7.15
CA GLU A 301 -51.92 6.24 -6.65
C GLU A 301 -50.84 5.16 -6.79
N LYS A 302 -50.09 5.18 -7.90
CA LYS A 302 -48.97 4.27 -8.13
C LYS A 302 -47.89 4.48 -7.06
N LYS A 303 -47.46 5.74 -6.84
CA LYS A 303 -46.48 6.10 -5.80
C LYS A 303 -46.92 5.68 -4.39
N LEU A 304 -48.21 5.76 -4.07
CA LEU A 304 -48.78 5.30 -2.79
C LEU A 304 -48.83 3.77 -2.64
N ARG A 305 -49.14 3.04 -3.72
CA ARG A 305 -49.20 1.56 -3.68
C ARG A 305 -47.82 0.92 -3.61
N GLU A 306 -46.82 1.53 -4.23
CA GLU A 306 -45.43 1.04 -4.25
C GLU A 306 -44.73 1.17 -2.87
N ASN A 307 -45.25 2.00 -1.96
CA ASN A 307 -44.63 2.27 -0.65
C ASN A 307 -45.59 2.05 0.52
N LYS A 308 -46.03 0.80 0.73
CA LYS A 308 -46.92 0.43 1.85
C LYS A 308 -46.24 0.16 3.20
N GLU A 309 -44.93 0.37 3.34
CA GLU A 309 -44.23 0.10 4.59
C GLU A 309 -43.27 1.23 4.95
N PHE A 310 -43.79 2.26 5.62
CA PHE A 310 -42.97 3.11 6.48
C PHE A 310 -43.68 3.27 7.82
N GLN A 311 -43.50 2.31 8.71
CA GLN A 311 -43.64 2.54 10.15
C GLN A 311 -42.25 2.93 10.66
N PHE A 312 -42.08 4.01 11.40
CA PHE A 312 -41.07 4.06 12.47
C PHE A 312 -41.29 5.21 13.45
N GLU A 313 -41.19 4.86 14.73
CA GLU A 313 -41.41 5.69 15.93
C GLU A 313 -40.12 6.22 16.57
N GLU A 314 -38.94 6.08 15.95
CA GLU A 314 -37.65 6.36 16.61
C GLU A 314 -36.69 7.26 15.81
N THR A 315 -37.13 8.47 15.41
CA THR A 315 -36.30 9.38 14.60
C THR A 315 -36.18 10.80 15.15
N LYS A 316 -36.47 11.03 16.43
CA LYS A 316 -36.38 12.39 17.02
C LYS A 316 -34.96 12.97 17.08
N GLU A 317 -33.89 12.17 17.21
CA GLU A 317 -32.51 12.69 17.34
C GLU A 317 -31.86 13.07 15.99
N LEU A 318 -32.12 12.32 14.92
CA LEU A 318 -31.54 12.55 13.58
C LEU A 318 -32.19 13.71 12.82
N LEU A 319 -33.41 14.11 13.19
CA LEU A 319 -34.12 15.26 12.60
C LEU A 319 -33.54 16.62 12.99
N SER A 320 -32.51 16.66 13.85
CA SER A 320 -31.85 17.89 14.29
C SER A 320 -30.89 18.49 13.25
N ARG A 321 -30.55 17.75 12.19
CA ARG A 321 -29.61 18.18 11.12
C ARG A 321 -30.26 18.10 9.74
N PRO A 322 -29.84 18.96 8.78
CA PRO A 322 -30.26 18.82 7.40
C PRO A 322 -29.81 17.45 6.88
N ILE A 323 -30.76 16.61 6.45
CA ILE A 323 -30.47 15.31 5.86
C ILE A 323 -29.87 15.54 4.47
N ARG A 324 -28.74 14.90 4.18
CA ARG A 324 -28.04 15.03 2.90
C ARG A 324 -28.76 14.28 1.79
N GLN A 325 -28.40 14.59 0.54
CA GLN A 325 -28.97 13.92 -0.62
C GLN A 325 -28.52 12.46 -0.67
N SER A 326 -29.43 11.56 -1.08
CA SER A 326 -29.16 10.11 -1.08
C SER A 326 -27.91 9.73 -1.89
N LEU A 327 -27.64 10.44 -3.00
CA LEU A 327 -26.47 10.20 -3.84
C LEU A 327 -25.14 10.46 -3.13
N GLU A 328 -25.08 11.50 -2.29
CA GLU A 328 -23.90 11.82 -1.48
C GLU A 328 -23.67 10.75 -0.41
N ILE A 329 -24.75 10.33 0.26
CA ILE A 329 -24.71 9.28 1.30
C ILE A 329 -24.28 7.93 0.68
N GLU A 330 -24.78 7.57 -0.50
CA GLU A 330 -24.41 6.35 -1.22
C GLU A 330 -22.95 6.35 -1.67
N GLN A 331 -22.42 7.49 -2.13
CA GLN A 331 -20.99 7.63 -2.45
C GLN A 331 -20.13 7.46 -1.20
N GLU A 332 -20.52 8.09 -0.09
CA GLU A 332 -19.81 7.96 1.17
C GLU A 332 -19.87 6.53 1.72
N LEU A 333 -21.01 5.85 1.59
CA LEU A 333 -21.15 4.42 1.93
C LEU A 333 -20.19 3.55 1.13
N LYS A 334 -20.09 3.75 -0.19
CA LYS A 334 -19.13 3.01 -1.04
C LYS A 334 -17.69 3.22 -0.59
N ASN A 335 -17.32 4.46 -0.24
CA ASN A 335 -15.99 4.76 0.27
C ASN A 335 -15.73 4.05 1.61
N VAL A 336 -16.69 4.11 2.54
CA VAL A 336 -16.60 3.43 3.83
C VAL A 336 -16.52 1.90 3.67
N GLU A 337 -17.26 1.33 2.72
CA GLU A 337 -17.21 -0.10 2.40
C GLU A 337 -15.86 -0.52 1.83
N SER A 338 -15.32 0.26 0.89
CA SER A 338 -14.00 0.01 0.33
C SER A 338 -12.90 0.09 1.40
N GLU A 339 -12.95 1.10 2.28
CA GLU A 339 -12.04 1.20 3.42
C GLU A 339 -12.14 -0.03 4.33
N LEU A 340 -13.36 -0.50 4.64
CA LEU A 340 -13.58 -1.70 5.46
C LEU A 340 -13.05 -2.98 4.80
N GLU A 341 -13.19 -3.13 3.49
CA GLU A 341 -12.69 -4.28 2.72
C GLU A 341 -11.16 -4.32 2.66
N ASN A 342 -10.53 -3.15 2.55
CA ASN A 342 -9.07 -3.00 2.44
C ASN A 342 -8.34 -3.12 3.78
N LEU A 343 -9.04 -3.14 4.91
CA LEU A 343 -8.42 -3.33 6.22
C LEU A 343 -7.84 -4.75 6.34
N SER A 344 -6.51 -4.85 6.27
CA SER A 344 -5.78 -6.06 6.63
C SER A 344 -5.94 -6.34 8.12
N TYR A 345 -6.35 -7.56 8.47
CA TYR A 345 -6.65 -7.93 9.84
C TYR A 345 -5.87 -9.17 10.26
N PRO A 346 -5.26 -9.17 11.45
CA PRO A 346 -4.60 -10.35 11.99
C PRO A 346 -5.56 -11.54 12.06
N ALA A 347 -5.11 -12.71 11.59
CA ALA A 347 -5.95 -13.92 11.53
C ALA A 347 -6.44 -14.42 12.90
N ASN A 348 -5.77 -14.02 13.97
CA ASN A 348 -6.04 -14.42 15.36
C ASN A 348 -7.11 -13.57 16.07
N LEU A 349 -7.67 -12.54 15.41
CA LEU A 349 -8.69 -11.69 16.01
C LEU A 349 -10.06 -11.90 15.32
N ASN A 350 -11.14 -11.80 16.11
CA ASN A 350 -12.49 -12.06 15.60
C ASN A 350 -13.07 -10.84 14.88
N LYS A 351 -13.25 -10.94 13.56
CA LYS A 351 -13.87 -9.89 12.72
C LYS A 351 -15.35 -9.64 12.98
N LYS A 352 -16.06 -10.48 13.74
CA LYS A 352 -17.52 -10.32 13.95
C LYS A 352 -17.88 -9.62 15.26
N ASN A 353 -16.94 -9.52 16.20
CA ASN A 353 -17.20 -8.92 17.51
C ASN A 353 -15.99 -8.08 17.96
N PHE A 354 -15.94 -6.82 17.51
CA PHE A 354 -14.76 -5.97 17.67
C PHE A 354 -14.47 -5.49 19.11
N PRO A 355 -15.48 -5.14 19.95
CA PRO A 355 -15.21 -4.69 21.31
C PRO A 355 -14.49 -5.75 22.17
N SER A 356 -14.72 -7.03 21.91
CA SER A 356 -14.07 -8.13 22.64
C SER A 356 -12.59 -8.32 22.30
N ASN A 357 -12.07 -7.67 21.25
CA ASN A 357 -10.65 -7.76 20.88
C ASN A 357 -9.79 -6.70 21.59
N ILE A 358 -10.39 -5.62 22.10
CA ILE A 358 -9.66 -4.57 22.86
C ILE A 358 -9.00 -5.16 24.13
N PRO A 359 -9.69 -5.94 24.97
CA PRO A 359 -9.08 -6.55 26.15
C PRO A 359 -7.86 -7.42 25.83
N ILE A 360 -7.90 -8.16 24.72
CA ILE A 360 -6.79 -9.03 24.28
C ILE A 360 -5.55 -8.18 24.00
N ILE A 361 -5.70 -7.06 23.30
CA ILE A 361 -4.59 -6.13 23.01
C ILE A 361 -4.12 -5.41 24.28
N THR A 362 -5.04 -5.05 25.17
CA THR A 362 -4.69 -4.48 26.47
C THR A 362 -3.85 -5.44 27.31
N GLU A 363 -4.18 -6.74 27.34
CA GLU A 363 -3.35 -7.74 28.03
C GLU A 363 -1.95 -7.84 27.41
N LYS A 364 -1.82 -7.83 26.07
CA LYS A 364 -0.50 -7.80 25.43
C LYS A 364 0.33 -6.57 25.78
N PHE A 365 -0.29 -5.38 25.92
CA PHE A 365 0.43 -4.20 26.41
C PHE A 365 0.83 -4.33 27.88
N LYS A 366 0.02 -4.98 28.73
CA LYS A 366 0.39 -5.29 30.11
C LYS A 366 1.55 -6.28 30.18
N GLU A 367 1.60 -7.27 29.30
CA GLU A 367 2.74 -8.19 29.20
C GLU A 367 4.03 -7.45 28.87
N ILE A 368 3.99 -6.50 27.92
CA ILE A 368 5.14 -5.65 27.59
C ILE A 368 5.54 -4.77 28.77
N ASP A 369 4.58 -4.11 29.44
CA ASP A 369 4.85 -3.29 30.63
C ASP A 369 5.47 -4.15 31.76
N ALA A 370 4.99 -5.37 31.95
CA ALA A 370 5.56 -6.31 32.92
C ALA A 370 7.00 -6.72 32.56
N ILE A 371 7.30 -6.93 31.27
CA ILE A 371 8.67 -7.19 30.82
C ILE A 371 9.57 -5.99 31.14
N LEU A 372 9.13 -4.78 30.81
CA LEU A 372 9.88 -3.54 31.02
C LEU A 372 10.15 -3.25 32.50
N ARG A 373 9.21 -3.58 33.40
CA ARG A 373 9.37 -3.35 34.85
C ARG A 373 10.14 -4.43 35.60
N ASN A 374 10.00 -5.69 35.18
CA ASN A 374 10.50 -6.83 35.96
C ASN A 374 11.81 -7.43 35.42
N ASN A 375 12.33 -6.98 34.27
CA ASN A 375 13.56 -7.49 33.68
C ASN A 375 14.60 -6.39 33.42
N ASP A 376 14.80 -5.49 34.38
CA ASP A 376 15.71 -4.33 34.25
C ASP A 376 17.13 -4.76 33.83
N GLU A 377 17.67 -5.82 34.43
CA GLU A 377 18.99 -6.39 34.11
C GLU A 377 19.10 -6.97 32.68
N LYS A 378 17.98 -7.26 32.01
CA LYS A 378 17.96 -7.78 30.61
C LYS A 378 17.69 -6.69 29.57
N ILE A 379 17.45 -5.46 30.01
CA ILE A 379 17.01 -4.33 29.18
C ILE A 379 18.00 -3.18 29.27
N ASN A 380 18.59 -2.98 30.45
CA ASN A 380 19.57 -1.94 30.72
C ASN A 380 20.99 -2.50 30.63
N ILE A 381 21.86 -1.72 29.99
CA ILE A 381 23.29 -1.98 29.98
C ILE A 381 23.88 -1.30 31.21
N ASN A 382 24.16 -2.10 32.23
CA ASN A 382 24.90 -1.65 33.41
C ASN A 382 26.34 -2.12 33.26
N ALA A 383 27.20 -1.25 32.74
CA ALA A 383 28.63 -1.51 32.66
C ALA A 383 29.38 -0.46 33.50
N ASN A 384 30.37 -0.92 34.26
CA ASN A 384 31.22 -0.02 35.04
C ASN A 384 32.27 0.61 34.11
N GLU A 385 32.21 1.93 33.95
CA GLU A 385 33.15 2.67 33.09
C GLU A 385 34.60 2.46 33.53
N GLU A 386 34.88 2.47 34.83
CA GLU A 386 36.24 2.25 35.37
C GLU A 386 36.77 0.86 35.01
N GLU A 387 35.91 -0.16 35.03
CA GLU A 387 36.27 -1.53 34.65
C GLU A 387 36.56 -1.64 33.14
N ILE A 388 35.76 -0.96 32.31
CA ILE A 388 35.99 -0.90 30.86
C ILE A 388 37.32 -0.20 30.56
N GLU A 389 37.62 0.92 31.21
CA GLU A 389 38.89 1.63 31.06
C GLU A 389 40.08 0.74 31.43
N GLU A 390 39.97 -0.02 32.53
CA GLU A 390 41.00 -1.00 32.93
C GLU A 390 41.21 -2.08 31.85
N PHE A 391 40.14 -2.57 31.22
CA PHE A 391 40.25 -3.55 30.14
C PHE A 391 40.97 -2.97 28.92
N PHE A 392 40.68 -1.72 28.53
CA PHE A 392 41.36 -1.07 27.41
C PHE A 392 42.85 -0.84 27.69
N GLU A 393 43.21 -0.43 28.92
CA GLU A 393 44.62 -0.24 29.26
C GLU A 393 45.38 -1.58 29.26
N ASN A 394 44.78 -2.64 29.83
CA ASN A 394 45.36 -3.99 29.77
C ASN A 394 45.50 -4.49 28.32
N PHE A 395 44.53 -4.21 27.46
CA PHE A 395 44.60 -4.53 26.03
C PHE A 395 45.78 -3.82 25.35
N ARG A 396 45.94 -2.52 25.60
CA ARG A 396 47.03 -1.71 25.05
C ARG A 396 48.40 -2.19 25.50
N ILE A 397 48.53 -2.57 26.78
CA ILE A 397 49.77 -3.18 27.30
C ILE A 397 50.06 -4.50 26.58
N PHE A 398 49.04 -5.33 26.37
CA PHE A 398 49.18 -6.59 25.65
C PHE A 398 49.57 -6.39 24.17
N GLU A 399 48.97 -5.44 23.46
CA GLU A 399 49.34 -5.12 22.07
C GLU A 399 50.81 -4.68 21.96
N ASN A 400 51.25 -3.82 22.87
CA ASN A 400 52.66 -3.39 22.91
C ASN A 400 53.59 -4.58 23.19
N LEU A 401 53.21 -5.47 24.09
CA LEU A 401 53.95 -6.70 24.37
C LEU A 401 54.04 -7.59 23.12
N LEU A 402 52.93 -7.79 22.42
CA LEU A 402 52.86 -8.60 21.21
C LEU A 402 53.73 -8.01 20.08
N LYS A 403 53.72 -6.68 19.92
CA LYS A 403 54.57 -5.97 18.97
C LYS A 403 56.07 -6.08 19.31
N ASN A 404 56.42 -6.01 20.59
CA ASN A 404 57.79 -6.23 21.04
C ASN A 404 58.24 -7.66 20.78
N PHE A 405 57.37 -8.63 21.06
CA PHE A 405 57.61 -10.03 20.74
C PHE A 405 57.81 -10.26 19.23
N GLU A 406 56.96 -9.65 18.39
CA GLU A 406 57.08 -9.67 16.93
C GLU A 406 58.46 -9.16 16.47
N ASN A 407 58.87 -8.01 17.00
CA ASN A 407 60.16 -7.40 16.67
C ASN A 407 61.32 -8.32 17.00
N ILE A 408 61.30 -8.97 18.17
CA ILE A 408 62.33 -9.93 18.59
C ILE A 408 62.33 -11.15 17.66
N ALA A 409 61.16 -11.77 17.42
CA ALA A 409 61.06 -12.94 16.55
C ALA A 409 61.57 -12.65 15.13
N ASN A 410 61.25 -11.47 14.59
CA ASN A 410 61.66 -11.06 13.26
C ASN A 410 63.16 -10.79 13.13
N LYS A 411 63.90 -10.52 14.22
CA LYS A 411 65.38 -10.48 14.18
C LYS A 411 65.94 -11.83 13.75
N PHE A 412 65.39 -12.92 14.26
CA PHE A 412 65.79 -14.28 13.89
C PHE A 412 65.31 -14.66 12.49
N LEU A 413 64.02 -14.46 12.20
CA LEU A 413 63.38 -14.97 10.98
C LEU A 413 63.94 -14.32 9.70
N LYS A 414 64.38 -13.07 9.76
CA LYS A 414 65.00 -12.38 8.62
C LYS A 414 66.24 -13.11 8.07
N THR A 415 66.97 -13.88 8.90
CA THR A 415 68.12 -14.69 8.46
C THR A 415 67.78 -15.85 7.53
N ILE A 416 66.48 -16.17 7.43
CA ILE A 416 65.95 -17.17 6.51
C ILE A 416 64.97 -16.55 5.49
N HIS A 417 65.00 -15.22 5.34
CA HIS A 417 64.08 -14.45 4.49
C HIS A 417 62.60 -14.71 4.82
N LEU A 418 62.30 -14.87 6.11
CA LEU A 418 60.95 -15.00 6.63
C LEU A 418 60.67 -13.83 7.57
N GLN A 419 59.42 -13.37 7.59
CA GLN A 419 58.91 -12.45 8.60
C GLN A 419 57.59 -13.01 9.13
N VAL A 420 57.30 -12.78 10.40
CA VAL A 420 56.02 -13.10 11.04
C VAL A 420 55.33 -11.81 11.43
N GLN A 421 54.02 -11.79 11.32
CA GLN A 421 53.13 -10.78 11.88
C GLN A 421 52.20 -11.46 12.87
N PHE A 422 52.04 -10.87 14.04
CA PHE A 422 51.13 -11.35 15.08
C PHE A 422 49.92 -10.43 15.13
N ASN A 423 48.81 -10.89 14.56
CA ASN A 423 47.57 -10.14 14.48
C ASN A 423 46.58 -10.64 15.54
N LEU A 424 46.08 -9.73 16.37
CA LEU A 424 45.03 -10.06 17.31
C LEU A 424 43.69 -10.12 16.57
N VAL A 425 42.99 -11.24 16.67
CA VAL A 425 41.69 -11.46 16.04
C VAL A 425 40.73 -12.04 17.07
N THR A 426 39.44 -11.84 16.87
CA THR A 426 38.40 -12.60 17.58
C THR A 426 37.99 -13.80 16.73
N ASN A 427 37.50 -14.85 17.39
CA ASN A 427 36.88 -15.93 16.64
C ASN A 427 35.50 -15.53 16.08
N GLN A 428 34.90 -16.36 15.23
CA GLN A 428 33.62 -16.05 14.57
C GLN A 428 32.47 -15.75 15.54
N MET A 429 32.53 -16.31 16.76
CA MET A 429 31.52 -16.11 17.81
C MET A 429 31.87 -14.95 18.74
N ASN A 430 32.96 -14.22 18.48
CA ASN A 430 33.51 -13.13 19.29
C ASN A 430 33.65 -13.47 20.78
N ASN A 431 33.95 -14.74 21.11
CA ASN A 431 34.01 -15.20 22.50
C ASN A 431 35.43 -15.47 23.01
N ALA A 432 36.44 -15.34 22.14
CA ALA A 432 37.84 -15.49 22.52
C ALA A 432 38.74 -14.65 21.61
N PHE A 433 39.80 -14.09 22.21
CA PHE A 433 40.89 -13.48 21.47
C PHE A 433 41.93 -14.53 21.07
N LEU A 434 42.36 -14.47 19.81
CA LEU A 434 43.35 -15.34 19.21
C LEU A 434 44.44 -14.48 18.57
N ILE A 435 45.68 -14.94 18.68
CA ILE A 435 46.82 -14.38 17.96
C ILE A 435 46.97 -15.19 16.68
N LYS A 436 46.62 -14.57 15.56
CA LYS A 436 46.86 -15.12 14.23
C LYS A 436 48.29 -14.84 13.81
N THR A 437 49.01 -15.87 13.37
CA THR A 437 50.36 -15.71 12.83
C THR A 437 50.32 -15.73 11.30
N ASP A 438 50.76 -14.63 10.70
CA ASP A 438 50.85 -14.49 9.24
C ASP A 438 52.33 -14.38 8.84
N PHE A 439 52.79 -15.22 7.91
CA PHE A 439 54.19 -15.20 7.48
C PHE A 439 54.34 -14.53 6.12
N THR A 440 55.43 -13.78 5.95
CA THR A 440 55.85 -13.27 4.64
C THR A 440 57.21 -13.86 4.27
N ARG A 441 57.25 -14.70 3.24
CA ARG A 441 58.46 -15.30 2.68
C ARG A 441 59.03 -14.40 1.58
N ASN A 442 60.35 -14.20 1.57
CA ASN A 442 61.09 -13.36 0.63
C ASN A 442 60.51 -11.94 0.48
N PHE A 443 59.91 -11.41 1.55
CA PHE A 443 59.28 -10.09 1.59
C PHE A 443 58.13 -9.89 0.57
N LYS A 444 57.57 -10.97 0.00
CA LYS A 444 56.56 -10.88 -1.08
C LYS A 444 55.41 -11.88 -0.96
N ILE A 445 55.68 -13.09 -0.49
CA ILE A 445 54.69 -14.18 -0.50
C ILE A 445 54.11 -14.34 0.89
N LYS A 446 52.80 -14.11 1.05
CA LYS A 446 52.09 -14.45 2.28
C LYS A 446 51.88 -15.96 2.37
N VAL A 447 52.19 -16.54 3.52
CA VAL A 447 52.08 -17.99 3.79
C VAL A 447 51.60 -18.20 5.21
N SER A 448 50.78 -19.24 5.43
CA SER A 448 50.44 -19.70 6.79
C SER A 448 51.53 -20.61 7.36
N TYR A 449 51.51 -20.82 8.67
CA TYR A 449 52.42 -21.73 9.36
C TYR A 449 52.35 -23.15 8.78
N GLU A 450 51.14 -23.68 8.55
CA GLU A 450 50.95 -24.99 7.91
C GLU A 450 51.71 -25.16 6.59
N ASN A 451 51.81 -24.08 5.81
CA ASN A 451 52.47 -24.05 4.50
C ASN A 451 53.98 -23.75 4.56
N LEU A 452 54.54 -23.60 5.76
CA LEU A 452 55.98 -23.55 5.95
C LEU A 452 56.62 -24.93 5.76
N THR A 453 57.80 -24.95 5.17
CA THR A 453 58.61 -26.17 5.05
C THR A 453 59.05 -26.66 6.44
N THR A 454 59.32 -27.94 6.61
CA THR A 454 59.79 -28.49 7.89
C THR A 454 61.00 -27.74 8.49
N PRO A 455 62.03 -27.35 7.71
CA PRO A 455 63.11 -26.51 8.22
C PRO A 455 62.66 -25.13 8.71
N GLU A 456 61.73 -24.47 8.01
CA GLU A 456 61.17 -23.17 8.42
C GLU A 456 60.33 -23.30 9.70
N LYS A 457 59.48 -24.34 9.81
CA LYS A 457 58.69 -24.63 11.02
C LYS A 457 59.57 -24.80 12.25
N ILE A 458 60.64 -25.59 12.13
CA ILE A 458 61.59 -25.83 13.23
C ILE A 458 62.36 -24.56 13.56
N PHE A 459 62.77 -23.79 12.55
CA PHE A 459 63.43 -22.51 12.75
C PHE A 459 62.53 -21.54 13.52
N PHE A 460 61.25 -21.44 13.14
CA PHE A 460 60.27 -20.63 13.82
C PHE A 460 60.04 -21.09 15.25
N ILE A 461 59.79 -22.38 15.51
CA ILE A 461 59.59 -22.90 16.88
C ILE A 461 60.76 -22.50 17.79
N ILE A 462 62.00 -22.77 17.38
CA ILE A 462 63.18 -22.43 18.20
C ILE A 462 63.28 -20.92 18.40
N SER A 463 63.12 -20.13 17.33
CA SER A 463 63.19 -18.65 17.41
C SER A 463 62.07 -18.08 18.29
N PHE A 464 60.88 -18.65 18.23
CA PHE A 464 59.70 -18.28 19.00
C PHE A 464 59.91 -18.55 20.50
N PHE A 465 60.49 -19.71 20.86
CA PHE A 465 60.88 -20.00 22.25
C PHE A 465 61.90 -18.99 22.78
N ILE A 466 62.96 -18.77 22.02
CA ILE A 466 64.04 -17.84 22.39
C ILE A 466 63.48 -16.42 22.52
N SER A 467 62.58 -16.02 21.63
CA SER A 467 61.95 -14.69 21.66
C SER A 467 61.16 -14.45 22.94
N PHE A 468 60.47 -15.47 23.47
CA PHE A 468 59.82 -15.36 24.79
C PHE A 468 60.84 -15.11 25.90
N LYS A 469 61.91 -15.90 25.91
CA LYS A 469 62.95 -15.79 26.95
C LYS A 469 63.66 -14.43 26.90
N VAL A 470 63.91 -13.92 25.70
CA VAL A 470 64.49 -12.58 25.50
C VAL A 470 63.50 -11.49 25.94
N LEU A 471 62.22 -11.60 25.57
CA LEU A 471 61.17 -10.65 25.99
C LEU A 471 61.07 -10.56 27.52
N LEU A 472 61.29 -11.70 28.21
CA LEU A 472 61.31 -11.81 29.67
C LEU A 472 62.68 -11.47 30.29
N ASN A 473 63.60 -10.86 29.53
CA ASN A 473 64.94 -10.46 29.98
C ASN A 473 65.79 -11.61 30.56
N SER A 474 65.58 -12.85 30.10
CA SER A 474 66.38 -13.99 30.52
C SER A 474 67.80 -13.94 29.94
N LYS A 475 68.80 -13.74 30.79
CA LYS A 475 70.21 -13.76 30.38
C LYS A 475 70.74 -15.15 30.03
N ASN A 476 70.17 -16.20 30.61
CA ASN A 476 70.57 -17.59 30.37
C ASN A 476 69.38 -18.37 29.79
N ILE A 477 69.46 -18.73 28.52
CA ILE A 477 68.40 -19.46 27.81
C ILE A 477 68.79 -20.93 27.71
N VAL A 478 68.00 -21.79 28.34
CA VAL A 478 68.14 -23.25 28.23
C VAL A 478 67.10 -23.77 27.24
N PHE A 479 67.55 -24.43 26.18
CA PHE A 479 66.68 -25.01 25.17
C PHE A 479 67.02 -26.49 24.92
N SER A 480 66.00 -27.33 24.75
CA SER A 480 66.17 -28.72 24.35
C SER A 480 65.37 -29.04 23.09
N ASN A 481 65.89 -29.95 22.25
CA ASN A 481 65.10 -30.49 21.14
C ASN A 481 63.84 -31.25 21.60
N LEU A 482 63.79 -31.67 22.86
CA LEU A 482 62.60 -32.29 23.45
C LEU A 482 61.44 -31.30 23.63
N PHE A 483 61.70 -30.00 23.54
CA PHE A 483 60.67 -28.95 23.58
C PHE A 483 59.99 -28.77 22.22
N ILE A 484 60.44 -29.48 21.18
CA ILE A 484 59.84 -29.46 19.85
C ILE A 484 58.92 -30.68 19.73
N LEU A 485 57.72 -30.49 19.18
CA LEU A 485 56.82 -31.60 18.89
C LEU A 485 57.53 -32.74 18.14
N PRO A 486 57.32 -34.03 18.51
CA PRO A 486 58.04 -35.16 17.93
C PRO A 486 58.01 -35.22 16.39
N VAL A 487 56.88 -34.81 15.79
CA VAL A 487 56.68 -34.75 14.33
C VAL A 487 57.70 -33.82 13.64
N TYR A 488 58.12 -32.75 14.32
CA TYR A 488 59.08 -31.77 13.82
C TYR A 488 60.51 -31.94 14.37
N ASN A 489 60.77 -32.88 15.28
CA ASN A 489 62.09 -33.05 15.90
C ASN A 489 63.11 -33.70 14.92
N LYS A 490 63.56 -32.94 13.92
CA LYS A 490 64.51 -33.38 12.88
C LYS A 490 65.88 -32.74 13.11
N GLY A 491 66.87 -33.56 13.45
CA GLY A 491 68.19 -33.06 13.84
C GLY A 491 68.93 -32.24 12.79
N GLY A 492 68.77 -32.53 11.50
CA GLY A 492 69.35 -31.71 10.43
C GLY A 492 68.82 -30.27 10.41
N SER A 493 67.52 -30.09 10.66
CA SER A 493 66.88 -28.78 10.69
C SER A 493 67.19 -28.02 11.98
N ILE A 494 67.24 -28.71 13.12
CA ILE A 494 67.66 -28.13 14.41
C ILE A 494 69.10 -27.62 14.30
N TYR A 495 70.00 -28.44 13.75
CA TYR A 495 71.39 -28.05 13.51
C TYR A 495 71.50 -26.81 12.61
N ARG A 496 70.75 -26.79 11.49
CA ARG A 496 70.72 -25.63 10.58
C ARG A 496 70.22 -24.38 11.28
N THR A 497 69.24 -24.52 12.17
CA THR A 497 68.69 -23.42 12.97
C THR A 497 69.74 -22.87 13.92
N ILE A 498 70.36 -23.73 14.74
CA ILE A 498 71.40 -23.33 15.71
C ILE A 498 72.53 -22.56 15.01
N ARG A 499 73.02 -23.08 13.87
CA ARG A 499 74.09 -22.43 13.09
C ARG A 499 73.71 -21.02 12.61
N LYS A 500 72.43 -20.78 12.32
CA LYS A 500 71.93 -19.50 11.83
C LYS A 500 71.61 -18.51 12.95
N ILE A 501 71.14 -18.99 14.10
CA ILE A 501 70.77 -18.11 15.22
C ILE A 501 71.99 -17.66 16.04
N ILE A 502 73.00 -18.51 16.26
CA ILE A 502 74.16 -18.18 17.12
C ILE A 502 74.84 -16.86 16.71
N PRO A 503 75.15 -16.61 15.41
CA PRO A 503 75.78 -15.35 15.01
C PRO A 503 74.99 -14.10 15.39
N LEU A 504 73.65 -14.18 15.45
CA LEU A 504 72.81 -13.02 15.79
C LEU A 504 73.03 -12.52 17.22
N PHE A 505 73.35 -13.42 18.15
CA PHE A 505 73.64 -13.07 19.54
C PHE A 505 74.97 -12.31 19.69
N GLU A 506 75.81 -12.33 18.66
CA GLU A 506 77.06 -11.58 18.63
C GLU A 506 76.91 -10.22 17.98
N THR A 507 76.05 -10.13 16.96
CA THR A 507 75.92 -8.93 16.13
C THR A 507 74.79 -7.99 16.57
N ASP A 508 73.75 -8.50 17.22
CA ASP A 508 72.62 -7.69 17.69
C ASP A 508 72.86 -7.23 19.13
N GLU A 509 72.94 -5.92 19.35
CA GLU A 509 73.21 -5.31 20.66
C GLU A 509 72.23 -5.79 21.73
N ASN A 510 70.95 -5.98 21.41
CA ASN A 510 69.93 -6.38 22.38
C ASN A 510 70.01 -7.88 22.74
N LEU A 511 70.79 -8.67 22.00
CA LEU A 511 71.00 -10.10 22.26
C LEU A 511 72.40 -10.38 22.83
N SER A 512 73.26 -9.36 22.89
CA SER A 512 74.69 -9.46 23.21
C SER A 512 75.00 -9.91 24.64
N ASP A 513 74.04 -9.79 25.56
CA ASP A 513 74.18 -10.25 26.95
C ASP A 513 73.57 -11.64 27.21
N VAL A 514 73.00 -12.28 26.18
CA VAL A 514 72.29 -13.56 26.33
C VAL A 514 73.23 -14.73 26.06
N SER A 515 73.23 -15.70 26.99
CA SER A 515 73.92 -17.00 26.89
C SER A 515 72.92 -18.09 26.55
N ILE A 516 73.33 -19.07 25.73
CA ILE A 516 72.47 -20.16 25.26
C ILE A 516 73.07 -21.51 25.61
N ILE A 517 72.26 -22.33 26.26
CA ILE A 517 72.58 -23.71 26.62
C ILE A 517 71.63 -24.63 25.88
N LEU A 518 72.17 -25.39 24.96
CA LEU A 518 71.46 -26.33 24.11
C LEU A 518 71.61 -27.74 24.67
N LEU A 519 70.51 -28.39 25.04
CA LEU A 519 70.49 -29.73 25.62
C LEU A 519 69.86 -30.69 24.61
N MET A 520 70.70 -31.38 23.84
CA MET A 520 70.25 -32.19 22.71
C MET A 520 70.22 -33.68 23.07
N SER A 521 69.01 -34.23 23.13
CA SER A 521 68.77 -35.66 23.37
C SER A 521 68.82 -36.44 22.07
N ASN A 522 69.59 -37.53 22.04
CA ASN A 522 69.69 -38.47 20.92
C ASN A 522 70.04 -37.82 19.56
N LEU A 523 70.77 -36.71 19.59
CA LEU A 523 71.05 -35.90 18.41
C LEU A 523 72.55 -35.64 18.31
N THR A 524 73.20 -36.31 17.37
CA THR A 524 74.63 -36.13 17.08
C THR A 524 74.83 -35.04 16.04
N LEU A 525 75.81 -34.16 16.27
CA LEU A 525 76.16 -33.13 15.29
C LEU A 525 77.11 -33.73 14.27
N LYS A 526 76.76 -33.60 12.98
CA LYS A 526 77.59 -34.09 11.87
C LYS A 526 78.74 -33.14 11.53
N LYS A 527 78.68 -31.87 11.95
CA LYS A 527 79.66 -30.82 11.67
C LYS A 527 79.78 -29.91 12.90
N ASN A 528 80.95 -29.30 13.08
CA ASN A 528 81.17 -28.31 14.14
C ASN A 528 80.50 -26.97 13.77
N ILE A 529 79.95 -26.28 14.77
CA ILE A 529 79.47 -24.91 14.65
C ILE A 529 80.51 -24.03 15.35
N GLU A 530 80.93 -22.97 14.67
CA GLU A 530 81.90 -22.02 15.22
C GLU A 530 81.38 -21.42 16.53
N LYS A 531 82.27 -21.28 17.53
CA LYS A 531 81.98 -20.70 18.86
C LYS A 531 80.92 -21.43 19.69
N LEU A 532 80.48 -22.61 19.26
CA LEU A 532 79.62 -23.50 20.05
C LEU A 532 80.47 -24.57 20.73
N LYS A 533 80.59 -24.51 22.06
CA LYS A 533 81.28 -25.56 22.81
C LYS A 533 80.42 -26.82 22.87
N ILE A 534 80.99 -27.96 22.50
CA ILE A 534 80.26 -29.24 22.50
C ILE A 534 80.75 -30.11 23.66
N ILE A 535 79.82 -30.52 24.51
CA ILE A 535 80.05 -31.42 25.63
C ILE A 535 79.25 -32.70 25.39
N LYS A 536 79.93 -33.83 25.24
CA LYS A 536 79.28 -35.14 25.09
C LYS A 536 79.19 -35.83 26.43
N VAL A 537 77.99 -36.24 26.80
CA VAL A 537 77.73 -36.96 28.05
C VAL A 537 77.28 -38.37 27.70
N ASN A 538 78.18 -39.31 27.90
CA ASN A 538 77.88 -40.73 27.72
C ASN A 538 77.16 -41.24 28.98
N GLU A 539 76.02 -41.93 28.80
CA GLU A 539 75.47 -42.79 29.85
C GLU A 539 76.51 -43.88 30.18
N ARG A 540 76.74 -44.11 31.47
CA ARG A 540 77.09 -45.44 31.94
C ARG A 540 75.81 -46.16 32.27
#